data_AF-A0A9Q0VYU5-F1
#
_entry.id   AF-A0A9Q0VYU5-F1
#
_cell.length_a   1.000
_cell.length_b   1.000
_cell.length_c   1.000
_cell.angle_alpha   90.00
_cell.angle_beta   90.00
_cell.angle_gamma   90.00
#
_symmetry.space_group_name_H-M   'P 1'
#
loop_
_entity.id
_entity.type
_entity.pdbx_description
1 polymer ?
#
loop_
_entity_poly.entity_id
_entity_poly.type
_entity_poly.pdbx_seq_one_letter_code
_entity_poly.pdbx_strand_id
1 'polypeptide(L)'
;MLCPVSLSLVSVCERPRVCCFRSIGLSVSTLERGPQSFGSYEELKFIVEVKKQSSCLIQLTNNTYHNVAFKVKTTSPKKYSVRPNVGIVDPKSTFEFVVTMQAQKAAPDMACRDKFLIQSTIVPVGTTEKDITPSMFAKDNGKHVEEVKMRVALISPPESPVLSPINGVLKQGPFFEPSVLKDPVENRVEILAPPQTVRKFLLN
;
A
#
# COMPACT_ATOMS: atom_id res chain seq x y z
N MET A 1 -13.69 34.94 21.08
CA MET A 1 -12.62 34.39 20.24
C MET A 1 -12.18 33.07 20.87
N LEU A 2 -12.73 31.95 20.41
CA LEU A 2 -12.41 30.61 20.91
C LEU A 2 -11.46 29.97 19.90
N CYS A 3 -10.21 29.73 20.30
CA CYS A 3 -9.27 28.93 19.52
C CYS A 3 -9.74 27.47 19.54
N PRO A 4 -9.98 26.82 18.39
CA PRO A 4 -10.27 25.40 18.37
C PRO A 4 -9.01 24.61 18.69
N VAL A 5 -9.18 23.65 19.59
CA VAL A 5 -8.17 22.70 20.05
C VAL A 5 -7.61 21.94 18.86
N SER A 6 -6.28 21.99 18.71
CA SER A 6 -5.49 21.18 17.78
C SER A 6 -5.95 19.72 17.83
N LEU A 7 -6.38 19.17 16.69
CA LEU A 7 -6.48 17.72 16.51
C LEU A 7 -5.09 17.14 16.76
N SER A 8 -4.88 16.59 17.94
CA SER A 8 -3.75 15.74 18.24
C SER A 8 -3.72 14.63 17.19
N LEU A 9 -2.67 14.62 16.37
CA LEU A 9 -2.31 13.48 15.55
C LEU A 9 -2.44 12.24 16.44
N VAL A 10 -3.33 11.32 16.05
CA VAL A 10 -3.26 9.95 16.52
C VAL A 10 -1.85 9.50 16.19
N SER A 11 -1.00 9.39 17.21
CA SER A 11 0.29 8.73 17.08
C SER A 11 -0.05 7.28 16.72
N VAL A 12 -0.08 7.00 15.41
CA VAL A 12 -0.18 5.65 14.89
C VAL A 12 1.10 4.98 15.37
N CYS A 13 0.98 4.21 16.45
CA CYS A 13 2.04 3.32 16.88
C CYS A 13 2.16 2.25 15.79
N GLU A 14 2.92 2.53 14.74
CA GLU A 14 3.35 1.62 13.69
C GLU A 14 4.21 0.54 14.35
N ARG A 15 3.58 -0.43 15.04
CA ARG A 15 4.31 -1.56 15.60
C ARG A 15 4.63 -2.51 14.44
N PRO A 16 5.92 -2.73 14.12
CA PRO A 16 6.31 -3.72 13.11
C PRO A 16 5.80 -5.10 13.55
N ARG A 17 5.23 -5.86 12.63
CA ARG A 17 4.92 -7.28 12.89
C ARG A 17 6.22 -8.07 12.84
N VAL A 18 6.75 -8.40 14.02
CA VAL A 18 8.02 -9.12 14.16
C VAL A 18 7.78 -10.62 13.97
N CYS A 19 8.41 -11.21 12.96
CA CYS A 19 8.55 -12.65 12.83
C CYS A 19 9.74 -13.14 13.64
N CYS A 20 9.52 -14.24 14.35
CA CYS A 20 10.23 -14.73 15.51
C CYS A 20 11.75 -14.82 15.45
N PHE A 21 12.30 -14.67 16.66
CA PHE A 21 13.64 -15.04 17.10
C PHE A 21 13.97 -16.49 16.74
N ARG A 22 15.04 -16.66 15.99
CA ARG A 22 15.77 -17.91 15.83
C ARG A 22 17.19 -17.71 16.42
N SER A 23 17.95 -18.79 16.60
CA SER A 23 19.24 -18.85 17.30
C SER A 23 20.30 -17.80 16.88
N ILE A 24 20.27 -17.26 15.66
CA ILE A 24 21.18 -16.19 15.21
C ILE A 24 20.61 -14.77 15.43
N GLY A 25 19.45 -14.64 16.08
CA GLY A 25 18.88 -13.38 16.58
C GLY A 25 18.45 -12.35 15.53
N LEU A 26 18.35 -12.75 14.26
CA LEU A 26 17.83 -11.91 13.18
C LEU A 26 16.30 -12.01 13.13
N SER A 27 15.59 -10.89 13.33
CA SER A 27 14.14 -10.82 13.18
C SER A 27 13.74 -10.15 11.87
N VAL A 28 12.60 -10.56 11.32
CA VAL A 28 12.08 -10.08 10.04
C VAL A 28 10.74 -9.40 10.27
N SER A 29 10.54 -8.19 9.78
CA SER A 29 9.27 -7.47 9.86
C SER A 29 8.93 -6.74 8.57
N THR A 30 7.64 -6.66 8.25
CA THR A 30 7.13 -5.84 7.14
C THR A 30 6.71 -4.47 7.68
N LEU A 31 7.14 -3.40 7.02
CA LEU A 31 6.65 -2.05 7.32
C LEU A 31 5.44 -1.75 6.44
N GLU A 32 4.23 -2.03 6.93
CA GLU A 32 2.99 -1.73 6.21
C GLU A 32 2.43 -0.38 6.65
N ARG A 33 2.26 0.55 5.69
CA ARG A 33 1.49 1.78 5.88
C ARG A 33 0.02 1.50 5.57
N GLY A 34 -0.82 1.30 6.58
CA GLY A 34 -2.27 1.13 6.40
C GLY A 34 -2.99 0.44 7.58
N PRO A 35 -4.34 0.40 7.57
CA PRO A 35 -5.10 -0.30 8.59
C PRO A 35 -4.72 -1.78 8.62
N GLN A 36 -4.26 -2.23 9.79
CA GLN A 36 -3.66 -3.52 10.03
C GLN A 36 -4.64 -4.66 9.73
N SER A 37 -4.53 -5.31 8.57
CA SER A 37 -5.24 -6.58 8.33
C SER A 37 -4.52 -7.69 9.08
N PHE A 38 -5.17 -8.40 10.02
CA PHE A 38 -4.60 -9.56 10.74
C PHE A 38 -4.07 -10.58 9.72
N GLY A 39 -2.76 -10.58 9.47
CA GLY A 39 -2.08 -11.59 8.67
C GLY A 39 -1.30 -12.50 9.61
N SER A 40 -1.06 -13.74 9.20
CA SER A 40 -0.10 -14.57 9.93
C SER A 40 1.29 -13.93 9.81
N TYR A 41 2.15 -14.12 10.81
CA TYR A 41 3.47 -13.50 10.86
C TYR A 41 4.27 -13.79 9.57
N GLU A 42 4.10 -14.96 8.95
CA GLU A 42 4.88 -15.39 7.78
C GLU A 42 4.29 -15.00 6.41
N GLU A 43 3.55 -13.89 6.30
CA GLU A 43 2.89 -13.48 5.05
C GLU A 43 3.31 -12.09 4.55
N LEU A 44 3.76 -12.03 3.30
CA LEU A 44 3.97 -10.79 2.54
C LEU A 44 2.72 -10.45 1.74
N LYS A 45 2.20 -9.25 1.97
CA LYS A 45 0.98 -8.78 1.32
C LYS A 45 1.32 -7.85 0.16
N PHE A 46 0.68 -8.08 -0.98
CA PHE A 46 0.78 -7.21 -2.14
C PHE A 46 -0.61 -6.79 -2.59
N ILE A 47 -0.85 -5.49 -2.63
CA ILE A 47 -2.05 -4.93 -3.26
C ILE A 47 -1.89 -5.09 -4.77
N VAL A 48 -2.83 -5.74 -5.44
CA VAL A 48 -2.72 -6.00 -6.88
C VAL A 48 -3.67 -5.11 -7.68
N GLU A 49 -3.06 -4.25 -8.50
CA GLU A 49 -3.75 -3.46 -9.51
C GLU A 49 -3.23 -3.85 -10.89
N VAL A 50 -4.13 -4.05 -11.85
CA VAL A 50 -3.75 -4.44 -13.22
C VAL A 50 -2.89 -3.32 -13.82
N LYS A 51 -1.78 -3.71 -14.48
CA LYS A 51 -0.78 -2.79 -15.06
C LYS A 51 0.00 -1.91 -14.05
N LYS A 52 -0.13 -2.13 -12.73
CA LYS A 52 0.69 -1.42 -11.73
C LYS A 52 1.60 -2.36 -10.95
N GLN A 53 2.75 -1.83 -10.55
CA GLN A 53 3.65 -2.52 -9.62
C GLN A 53 3.14 -2.35 -8.19
N SER A 54 3.53 -3.29 -7.34
CA SER A 54 3.23 -3.27 -5.91
C SER A 54 4.49 -3.60 -5.14
N SER A 55 4.81 -2.84 -4.10
CA SER A 55 6.06 -2.98 -3.35
C SER A 55 5.81 -3.08 -1.86
N CYS A 56 6.60 -3.91 -1.19
CA CYS A 56 6.61 -4.06 0.26
C CYS A 56 8.04 -3.81 0.77
N LEU A 57 8.16 -3.04 1.85
CA LEU A 57 9.42 -2.82 2.56
C LEU A 57 9.55 -3.85 3.68
N ILE A 58 10.69 -4.54 3.68
CA ILE A 58 11.01 -5.55 4.68
C ILE A 58 12.23 -5.09 5.46
N GLN A 59 12.12 -5.13 6.78
CA GLN A 59 13.16 -4.77 7.71
C GLN A 59 13.68 -6.04 8.41
N LEU A 60 14.99 -6.22 8.34
CA LEU A 60 15.76 -7.18 9.11
C LEU A 60 16.33 -6.46 10.33
N THR A 61 16.15 -7.01 11.53
CA THR A 61 16.72 -6.45 12.75
C THR A 61 17.66 -7.46 13.40
N ASN A 62 18.93 -7.11 13.55
CA ASN A 62 19.93 -7.97 14.16
C ASN A 62 20.02 -7.66 15.66
N ASN A 63 19.47 -8.56 16.48
CA ASN A 63 19.47 -8.41 17.93
C ASN A 63 20.75 -8.96 18.59
N THR A 64 21.73 -9.42 17.81
CA THR A 64 22.98 -10.01 18.32
C THR A 64 24.13 -9.01 18.32
N TYR A 65 25.29 -9.48 18.79
CA TYR A 65 26.56 -8.75 18.73
C TYR A 65 27.46 -9.21 17.55
N HIS A 66 26.93 -10.04 16.65
CA HIS A 66 27.67 -10.56 15.50
C HIS A 66 27.17 -9.94 14.19
N ASN A 67 28.00 -9.94 13.16
CA ASN A 67 27.56 -9.61 11.81
C ASN A 67 26.75 -10.77 11.24
N VAL A 68 25.61 -10.47 10.62
CA VAL A 68 24.74 -11.48 10.00
C VAL A 68 24.62 -11.20 8.52
N ALA A 69 25.13 -12.13 7.69
CA ALA A 69 24.89 -12.07 6.26
C ALA A 69 23.52 -12.67 5.93
N PHE A 70 22.81 -12.08 4.97
CA PHE A 70 21.53 -12.58 4.50
C PHE A 70 21.50 -12.73 2.98
N LYS A 71 20.61 -13.61 2.51
CA LYS A 71 20.28 -13.81 1.11
C LYS A 71 18.80 -14.08 0.95
N VAL A 72 18.17 -13.39 0.00
CA VAL A 72 16.75 -13.54 -0.33
C VAL A 72 16.60 -14.35 -1.62
N LYS A 73 15.75 -15.36 -1.57
CA LYS A 73 15.34 -16.20 -2.70
C LYS A 73 13.82 -16.14 -2.87
N THR A 74 13.35 -16.40 -4.07
CA THR A 74 11.91 -16.48 -4.39
C THR A 74 11.65 -17.67 -5.30
N THR A 75 10.46 -18.27 -5.21
CA THR A 75 10.00 -19.30 -6.15
C THR A 75 9.64 -18.71 -7.52
N SER A 76 9.47 -17.39 -7.63
CA SER A 76 8.92 -16.74 -8.82
C SER A 76 9.74 -15.51 -9.25
N PRO A 77 11.03 -15.68 -9.64
CA PRO A 77 11.96 -14.57 -9.90
C PRO A 77 11.59 -13.69 -11.10
N LYS A 78 10.72 -14.17 -12.01
CA LYS A 78 10.19 -13.35 -13.10
C LYS A 78 9.11 -12.37 -12.64
N LYS A 79 8.40 -12.71 -11.56
CA LYS A 79 7.26 -11.94 -11.03
C LYS A 79 7.69 -10.92 -9.97
N TYR A 80 8.81 -11.17 -9.30
CA TYR A 80 9.29 -10.34 -8.20
C TYR A 80 10.74 -9.92 -8.38
N SER A 81 11.04 -8.68 -8.02
CA SER A 81 12.41 -8.18 -7.85
C SER A 81 12.67 -7.85 -6.39
N VAL A 82 13.86 -8.19 -5.90
CA VAL A 82 14.31 -7.91 -4.54
C VAL A 82 15.54 -7.00 -4.60
N ARG A 83 15.53 -5.88 -3.88
CA ARG A 83 16.61 -4.89 -3.90
C ARG A 83 16.90 -4.35 -2.48
N PRO A 84 18.12 -4.53 -1.95
CA PRO A 84 19.11 -5.53 -2.37
C PRO A 84 18.65 -6.96 -2.01
N ASN A 85 19.21 -7.99 -2.68
CA ASN A 85 18.85 -9.40 -2.43
C ASN A 85 19.87 -10.17 -1.57
N VAL A 86 21.01 -9.54 -1.28
CA VAL A 86 22.06 -10.00 -0.38
C VAL A 86 22.56 -8.79 0.39
N GLY A 87 23.12 -9.02 1.57
CA GLY A 87 23.71 -7.95 2.36
C GLY A 87 24.17 -8.45 3.73
N ILE A 88 24.65 -7.51 4.53
CA ILE A 88 25.13 -7.75 5.90
C ILE A 88 24.34 -6.83 6.82
N VAL A 89 23.84 -7.39 7.92
CA VAL A 89 23.18 -6.64 8.98
C VAL A 89 24.16 -6.54 10.15
N ASP A 90 24.58 -5.31 10.42
CA ASP A 90 25.52 -5.01 11.50
C ASP A 90 24.92 -5.39 12.88
N PRO A 91 25.78 -5.64 13.89
CA PRO A 91 25.35 -5.87 15.26
C PRO A 91 24.41 -4.77 15.75
N LYS A 92 23.29 -5.14 16.40
CA LYS A 92 22.32 -4.21 16.99
C LYS A 92 21.72 -3.19 16.01
N SER A 93 21.81 -3.45 14.71
CA SER A 93 21.29 -2.57 13.66
C SER A 93 20.12 -3.18 12.90
N THR A 94 19.52 -2.36 12.05
CA THR A 94 18.44 -2.75 11.14
C THR A 94 18.92 -2.61 9.70
N PHE A 95 18.36 -3.42 8.81
CA PHE A 95 18.62 -3.39 7.38
C PHE A 95 17.30 -3.51 6.63
N GLU A 96 17.07 -2.63 5.67
CA GLU A 96 15.85 -2.63 4.89
C GLU A 96 16.09 -3.06 3.44
N PHE A 97 15.18 -3.86 2.90
CA PHE A 97 15.16 -4.19 1.49
C PHE A 97 13.72 -4.14 0.96
N VAL A 98 13.60 -3.87 -0.34
CA VAL A 98 12.30 -3.76 -1.01
C VAL A 98 12.06 -4.99 -1.86
N VAL A 99 10.85 -5.54 -1.75
CA VAL A 99 10.33 -6.53 -2.67
C VAL A 99 9.28 -5.87 -3.54
N THR A 100 9.48 -5.90 -4.86
CA THR A 100 8.54 -5.34 -5.83
C THR A 100 7.96 -6.45 -6.69
N MET A 101 6.63 -6.59 -6.66
CA MET A 101 5.87 -7.39 -7.60
C MET A 101 5.72 -6.62 -8.91
N GLN A 102 6.07 -7.28 -10.02
CA GLN A 102 5.95 -6.74 -11.36
C GLN A 102 4.47 -6.58 -11.76
N ALA A 103 4.22 -5.59 -12.62
CA ALA A 103 2.89 -5.29 -13.14
C ALA A 103 2.30 -6.51 -13.87
N GLN A 104 1.13 -6.95 -13.44
CA GLN A 104 0.41 -8.06 -14.06
C GLN A 104 -0.33 -7.55 -15.30
N LYS A 105 -0.23 -8.29 -16.41
CA LYS A 105 -0.94 -7.98 -17.67
C LYS A 105 -2.40 -8.38 -17.65
N ALA A 106 -2.70 -9.47 -16.93
CA ALA A 106 -4.04 -10.00 -16.74
C ALA A 106 -4.45 -9.88 -15.27
N ALA A 107 -5.73 -10.13 -14.97
CA ALA A 107 -6.20 -10.22 -13.59
C ALA A 107 -5.37 -11.28 -12.84
N PRO A 108 -4.91 -10.97 -11.61
CA PRO A 108 -4.12 -11.91 -10.82
C PRO A 108 -4.96 -13.15 -10.49
N ASP A 109 -4.36 -14.32 -10.63
CA ASP A 109 -4.90 -15.51 -9.99
C ASP A 109 -4.73 -15.34 -8.47
N MET A 110 -5.87 -15.28 -7.76
CA MET A 110 -5.89 -15.12 -6.32
C MET A 110 -5.34 -16.35 -5.58
N ALA A 111 -5.17 -17.49 -6.27
CA ALA A 111 -4.48 -18.67 -5.75
C ALA A 111 -2.94 -18.52 -5.81
N CYS A 112 -2.40 -17.46 -5.21
CA CYS A 112 -0.97 -17.24 -5.16
C CYS A 112 -0.28 -18.26 -4.23
N ARG A 113 0.69 -19.01 -4.79
CA ARG A 113 1.50 -19.99 -4.05
C ARG A 113 2.97 -19.56 -3.93
N ASP A 114 3.26 -18.32 -4.33
CA ASP A 114 4.60 -17.75 -4.37
C ASP A 114 5.16 -17.65 -2.94
N LYS A 115 6.46 -17.92 -2.82
CA LYS A 115 7.16 -17.94 -1.53
C LYS A 115 8.46 -17.17 -1.64
N PHE A 116 8.81 -16.51 -0.55
CA PHE A 116 10.14 -15.96 -0.30
C PHE A 116 10.85 -16.77 0.77
N LEU A 117 12.16 -16.86 0.62
CA LEU A 117 13.05 -17.51 1.57
C LEU A 117 14.19 -16.54 1.88
N ILE A 118 14.32 -16.16 3.14
CA ILE A 118 15.47 -15.42 3.65
C ILE A 118 16.37 -16.44 4.32
N GLN A 119 17.58 -16.59 3.82
CA GLN A 119 18.62 -17.37 4.47
C GLN A 119 19.57 -16.42 5.19
N SER A 120 20.03 -16.81 6.37
CA SER A 120 20.91 -15.98 7.19
C SER A 120 21.95 -16.83 7.91
N THR A 121 23.14 -16.26 8.10
CA THR A 121 24.25 -16.90 8.83
C THR A 121 25.11 -15.83 9.50
N ILE A 122 25.69 -16.19 10.64
CA ILE A 122 26.71 -15.36 11.29
C ILE A 122 27.97 -15.37 10.42
N VAL A 123 28.59 -14.19 10.26
CA VAL A 123 29.85 -14.01 9.50
C VAL A 123 30.89 -13.26 10.33
N PRO A 124 32.19 -13.43 10.03
CA PRO A 124 33.26 -12.69 10.68
C PRO A 124 33.14 -11.17 10.52
N VAL A 125 33.71 -10.42 11.48
CA VAL A 125 33.85 -8.97 11.37
C VAL A 125 34.71 -8.61 10.16
N GLY A 126 34.31 -7.57 9.42
CA GLY A 126 35.01 -7.12 8.21
C GLY A 126 34.61 -7.85 6.93
N THR A 127 33.72 -8.84 7.00
CA THR A 127 33.08 -9.41 5.80
C THR A 127 32.35 -8.30 5.05
N THR A 128 32.50 -8.24 3.73
CA THR A 128 31.80 -7.29 2.86
C THR A 128 30.80 -8.00 1.95
N GLU A 129 29.92 -7.25 1.29
CA GLU A 129 28.95 -7.81 0.35
C GLU A 129 29.61 -8.61 -0.79
N LYS A 130 30.83 -8.24 -1.20
CA LYS A 130 31.59 -8.93 -2.26
C LYS A 130 32.08 -10.30 -1.81
N ASP A 131 32.27 -10.49 -0.51
CA ASP A 131 32.72 -11.76 0.07
C ASP A 131 31.57 -12.76 0.17
N ILE A 132 30.31 -12.31 0.06
CA ILE A 132 29.11 -13.14 0.16
C ILE A 132 28.99 -14.12 -1.03
N THR A 133 29.48 -15.35 -0.81
CA THR A 133 29.34 -16.49 -1.71
C THR A 133 28.11 -17.35 -1.40
N PRO A 134 27.55 -18.07 -2.40
CA PRO A 134 26.45 -19.01 -2.19
C PRO A 134 26.74 -20.13 -1.18
N SER A 135 28.00 -20.57 -1.05
CA SER A 135 28.40 -21.68 -0.17
C SER A 135 28.29 -21.34 1.31
N MET A 136 28.23 -20.05 1.68
CA MET A 136 27.96 -19.63 3.06
C MET A 136 26.56 -19.97 3.55
N PHE A 137 25.61 -20.17 2.64
CA PHE A 137 24.22 -20.51 2.96
C PHE A 137 23.90 -22.00 2.72
N ALA A 138 24.92 -22.83 2.55
CA ALA A 138 24.78 -24.27 2.39
C ALA A 138 24.86 -24.95 3.78
N LYS A 139 23.86 -25.78 4.11
CA LYS A 139 23.71 -26.41 5.44
C LYS A 139 24.66 -27.59 5.67
N ASP A 140 25.28 -28.10 4.62
CA ASP A 140 26.22 -29.21 4.62
C ASP A 140 27.61 -28.82 5.15
N ASN A 141 27.94 -27.53 5.21
CA ASN A 141 29.25 -27.03 5.61
C ASN A 141 29.48 -26.93 7.13
N GLY A 142 28.62 -27.53 7.96
CA GLY A 142 28.68 -27.40 9.42
C GLY A 142 28.39 -25.99 9.94
N LYS A 143 27.97 -25.07 9.06
CA LYS A 143 27.57 -23.69 9.41
C LYS A 143 26.12 -23.64 9.83
N HIS A 144 25.85 -22.83 10.86
CA HIS A 144 24.49 -22.61 11.34
C HIS A 144 23.75 -21.61 10.43
N VAL A 145 23.08 -22.14 9.40
CA VAL A 145 22.25 -21.37 8.47
C VAL A 145 20.79 -21.45 8.89
N GLU A 146 20.19 -20.28 9.09
CA GLU A 146 18.76 -20.17 9.37
C GLU A 146 17.97 -19.77 8.14
N GLU A 147 16.70 -20.14 8.17
CA GLU A 147 15.78 -19.96 7.05
C GLU A 147 14.44 -19.45 7.56
N VAL A 148 14.02 -18.30 7.04
CA VAL A 148 12.69 -17.73 7.26
C VAL A 148 11.94 -17.79 5.93
N LYS A 149 10.80 -18.48 5.94
CA LYS A 149 9.96 -18.66 4.77
C LYS A 149 8.72 -17.79 4.92
N MET A 150 8.42 -17.02 3.88
CA MET A 150 7.23 -16.16 3.85
C MET A 150 6.36 -16.54 2.65
N ARG A 151 5.06 -16.65 2.86
CA ARG A 151 4.07 -16.84 1.79
C ARG A 151 3.67 -15.49 1.23
N VAL A 152 3.27 -15.45 -0.04
CA VAL A 152 2.70 -14.24 -0.64
C VAL A 152 1.17 -14.31 -0.59
N ALA A 153 0.55 -13.22 -0.11
CA ALA A 153 -0.88 -12.99 -0.18
C ALA A 153 -1.17 -11.82 -1.12
N LEU A 154 -2.04 -12.05 -2.10
CA LEU A 154 -2.52 -11.00 -3.01
C LEU A 154 -3.80 -10.40 -2.44
N ILE A 155 -3.86 -9.08 -2.38
CA ILE A 155 -4.99 -8.33 -1.83
C ILE A 155 -5.53 -7.41 -2.92
N SER A 156 -6.85 -7.39 -3.10
CA SER A 156 -7.49 -6.39 -3.96
C SER A 156 -7.35 -4.99 -3.35
N PRO A 157 -7.27 -3.93 -4.16
CA PRO A 157 -7.27 -2.57 -3.64
C PRO A 157 -8.51 -2.34 -2.78
N PRO A 158 -8.42 -1.61 -1.66
CA PRO A 158 -9.59 -1.25 -0.90
C PRO A 158 -10.54 -0.43 -1.81
N GLU A 159 -11.82 -0.82 -1.83
CA GLU A 159 -12.85 -0.05 -2.53
C GLU A 159 -12.86 1.38 -1.94
N SER A 160 -12.68 2.39 -2.80
CA SER A 160 -12.83 3.78 -2.35
C SER A 160 -14.25 3.99 -1.83
N PRO A 161 -14.47 4.80 -0.78
CA PRO A 161 -15.82 5.14 -0.36
C PRO A 161 -16.53 5.84 -1.52
N VAL A 162 -17.48 5.16 -2.13
CA VAL A 162 -18.38 5.75 -3.11
C VAL A 162 -19.19 6.79 -2.36
N LEU A 163 -18.88 8.07 -2.56
CA LEU A 163 -19.81 9.14 -2.23
C LEU A 163 -21.02 8.95 -3.15
N SER A 164 -22.04 8.25 -2.67
CA SER A 164 -23.34 8.20 -3.33
C SER A 164 -23.88 9.63 -3.45
N PRO A 165 -24.34 10.08 -4.64
CA PRO A 165 -24.98 11.38 -4.77
C PRO A 165 -26.20 11.44 -3.85
N ILE A 166 -26.19 12.35 -2.88
CA ILE A 166 -27.36 12.68 -2.06
C ILE A 166 -28.30 13.50 -2.96
N ASN A 167 -29.25 12.85 -3.65
CA ASN A 167 -30.33 13.55 -4.32
C ASN A 167 -31.69 12.93 -3.98
N GLY A 168 -32.39 13.60 -3.06
CA GLY A 168 -33.84 13.83 -3.16
C GLY A 168 -34.76 12.93 -2.35
N VAL A 169 -35.42 13.51 -1.34
CA VAL A 169 -36.88 13.79 -1.29
C VAL A 169 -37.24 14.03 0.19
N LEU A 170 -37.31 15.31 0.59
CA LEU A 170 -37.96 15.70 1.84
C LEU A 170 -39.47 15.75 1.56
N LYS A 171 -40.20 14.80 2.14
CA LYS A 171 -41.67 14.82 2.13
C LYS A 171 -42.17 15.95 3.01
N GLN A 172 -43.12 16.71 2.46
CA GLN A 172 -43.91 17.75 3.12
C GLN A 172 -44.66 17.22 4.35
N GLY A 173 -44.74 18.05 5.39
CA GLY A 173 -45.71 18.00 6.49
C GLY A 173 -45.97 19.42 7.02
N PRO A 174 -47.18 19.77 7.51
CA PRO A 174 -47.76 21.11 7.32
C PRO A 174 -47.78 22.04 8.57
N PHE A 175 -47.99 23.34 8.27
CA PHE A 175 -48.54 24.45 9.09
C PHE A 175 -47.59 25.03 10.18
N PHE A 176 -47.41 26.35 10.40
CA PHE A 176 -48.36 27.47 10.56
C PHE A 176 -47.87 28.82 9.98
N GLU A 177 -48.84 29.64 9.56
CA GLU A 177 -48.79 31.10 9.25
C GLU A 177 -48.44 31.94 10.50
N PRO A 178 -47.84 33.16 10.36
CA PRO A 178 -48.69 34.36 10.29
C PRO A 178 -48.16 35.56 9.45
N SER A 179 -49.03 36.06 8.57
CA SER A 179 -49.52 37.42 8.32
C SER A 179 -48.59 38.61 7.98
N VAL A 180 -48.81 39.12 6.76
CA VAL A 180 -49.13 40.54 6.36
C VAL A 180 -48.02 41.61 6.46
N LEU A 181 -47.62 42.21 5.31
CA LEU A 181 -48.07 43.53 4.81
C LEU A 181 -47.51 43.83 3.38
N LYS A 182 -48.29 44.65 2.67
CA LYS A 182 -48.27 45.16 1.28
C LYS A 182 -47.02 46.03 0.95
N ASP A 183 -46.63 46.30 -0.29
CA ASP A 183 -47.35 47.02 -1.36
C ASP A 183 -46.71 46.82 -2.78
N PRO A 184 -47.40 47.24 -3.87
CA PRO A 184 -47.15 46.86 -5.27
C PRO A 184 -46.61 48.02 -6.16
N VAL A 185 -46.64 47.82 -7.51
CA VAL A 185 -46.58 48.81 -8.62
C VAL A 185 -45.14 49.06 -9.15
N GLU A 186 -44.78 49.02 -10.45
CA GLU A 186 -45.49 49.10 -11.73
C GLU A 186 -44.60 48.69 -12.93
N ASN A 187 -45.26 48.42 -14.06
CA ASN A 187 -44.87 48.79 -15.43
C ASN A 187 -43.76 48.04 -16.19
N ARG A 188 -44.15 47.24 -17.20
CA ARG A 188 -44.39 47.71 -18.58
C ARG A 188 -44.87 46.57 -19.50
N VAL A 189 -45.99 46.83 -20.18
CA VAL A 189 -46.48 46.17 -21.42
C VAL A 189 -45.96 47.07 -22.57
N GLU A 190 -45.53 46.64 -23.76
CA GLU A 190 -46.31 46.12 -24.89
C GLU A 190 -45.30 45.90 -26.05
N ILE A 191 -45.14 44.68 -26.58
CA ILE A 191 -45.65 44.18 -27.87
C ILE A 191 -45.34 45.08 -29.09
N LEU A 192 -44.68 44.49 -30.11
CA LEU A 192 -45.14 44.42 -31.51
C LEU A 192 -44.08 43.71 -32.39
N ALA A 193 -44.53 42.70 -33.15
CA ALA A 193 -43.84 42.03 -34.27
C ALA A 193 -44.76 42.16 -35.51
N PRO A 194 -44.49 41.58 -36.71
CA PRO A 194 -43.28 41.14 -37.44
C PRO A 194 -43.31 41.84 -38.87
N PRO A 195 -42.99 41.29 -40.08
CA PRO A 195 -42.30 40.05 -40.50
C PRO A 195 -41.33 40.18 -41.74
N GLN A 196 -40.77 39.02 -42.13
CA GLN A 196 -40.29 38.60 -43.49
C GLN A 196 -38.85 38.95 -43.96
N THR A 197 -38.06 37.93 -44.30
CA THR A 197 -38.06 37.29 -45.65
C THR A 197 -36.93 36.27 -45.74
N VAL A 198 -37.26 35.12 -46.34
CA VAL A 198 -36.41 33.98 -46.67
C VAL A 198 -35.38 34.35 -47.75
N ARG A 199 -34.14 33.87 -47.63
CA ARG A 199 -33.35 33.46 -48.81
C ARG A 199 -32.39 32.32 -48.47
N LYS A 200 -32.75 31.14 -48.98
CA LYS A 200 -31.84 30.04 -49.30
C LYS A 200 -30.89 30.50 -50.41
N PHE A 201 -29.62 30.14 -50.33
CA PHE A 201 -28.83 29.77 -51.50
C PHE A 201 -28.14 28.44 -51.21
N LEU A 202 -28.37 27.52 -52.13
CA LEU A 202 -27.80 26.19 -52.22
C LEU A 202 -26.54 26.24 -53.10
N LEU A 203 -25.63 25.29 -52.83
CA LEU A 203 -24.71 24.60 -53.75
C LEU A 203 -23.67 25.45 -54.51
N ASN A 204 -22.39 25.18 -54.25
CA ASN A 204 -21.65 24.15 -55.00
C ASN A 204 -20.42 23.67 -54.21
#